data_AF-V3ZYX2-F1
#
_entry.id   AF-V3ZYX2-F1
#
_cell.length_a   1.000
_cell.length_b   1.000
_cell.length_c   1.000
_cell.angle_alpha   90.00
_cell.angle_beta   90.00
_cell.angle_gamma   90.00
#
_symmetry.space_group_name_H-M   'P 1'
#
loop_
_entity.id
_entity.type
_entity.pdbx_description
1 polymer ?
#
loop_
_entity_poly.entity_id
_entity_poly.type
_entity_poly.pdbx_seq_one_letter_code
_entity_poly.pdbx_strand_id
1 'polypeptide(L)'
;MACVLFQKKKEQPSLKTYQKIPGINGGINGGINGGINDTINDRINGEINDGINGEINDIINGRINDRINGGINDRINGRINGRINDRINDRINGRINDRINDRINGRINDGINDRINDGINDRINDRINDQINDIINGRINDRINDRINGGINDGINDRINDTINDTINDGINDRINDRINDRITDGINDRINDRINGRINDGINGRINCGINGGINGRINYRINERINGRINGGINGRINDRINGRIKGRKKGRINCGINE
;
A
#
# COMPACT_ATOMS: atom_id res chain seq x y z
N MET A 1 87.99 89.10 148.64
CA MET A 1 88.97 90.10 148.14
C MET A 1 88.38 90.68 146.87
N ALA A 2 87.69 91.82 146.95
CA ALA A 2 88.24 93.18 146.93
C ALA A 2 88.46 93.71 145.50
N CYS A 3 87.63 94.71 145.17
CA CYS A 3 88.01 95.94 144.47
C CYS A 3 88.21 95.88 142.94
N VAL A 4 87.83 96.87 142.14
CA VAL A 4 87.36 98.23 142.42
C VAL A 4 86.66 98.76 141.16
N LEU A 5 85.69 99.64 141.39
CA LEU A 5 85.01 100.47 140.41
C LEU A 5 85.99 101.34 139.61
N PHE A 6 85.82 101.40 138.29
CA PHE A 6 86.21 102.58 137.53
C PHE A 6 85.11 102.94 136.52
N GLN A 7 84.38 104.00 136.84
CA GLN A 7 83.49 104.67 135.91
C GLN A 7 84.32 105.44 134.87
N LYS A 8 84.11 105.14 133.58
CA LYS A 8 84.41 106.08 132.49
C LYS A 8 83.19 106.18 131.59
N LYS A 9 82.53 107.32 131.67
CA LYS A 9 81.44 107.75 130.79
C LYS A 9 82.07 108.40 129.56
N LYS A 10 81.86 107.84 128.36
CA LYS A 10 81.94 108.60 127.10
C LYS A 10 81.22 107.87 125.94
N GLU A 11 80.21 108.59 125.44
CA GLU A 11 79.64 108.64 124.09
C GLU A 11 79.00 107.40 123.43
N GLN A 12 77.72 107.58 123.06
CA GLN A 12 76.93 106.71 122.19
C GLN A 12 77.47 106.71 120.75
N PRO A 13 77.21 105.61 120.02
CA PRO A 13 76.52 105.73 118.75
C PRO A 13 75.22 104.93 118.77
N SER A 14 74.15 105.59 118.32
CA SER A 14 72.89 104.98 117.93
C SER A 14 73.05 104.12 116.67
N LEU A 15 72.01 103.34 116.35
CA LEU A 15 71.76 102.48 115.16
C LEU A 15 71.88 100.97 115.49
N LYS A 16 70.92 100.10 115.18
CA LYS A 16 69.58 100.22 114.61
C LYS A 16 68.90 98.86 114.82
N THR A 17 67.62 98.89 115.15
CA THR A 17 66.70 97.76 115.31
C THR A 17 66.63 96.93 114.03
N TYR A 18 66.87 95.61 114.08
CA TYR A 18 66.46 94.71 113.00
C TYR A 18 64.96 94.45 113.12
N GLN A 19 64.18 95.25 112.40
CA GLN A 19 62.76 95.05 112.16
C GLN A 19 62.53 93.76 111.36
N LYS A 20 61.50 93.01 111.75
CA LYS A 20 60.76 92.05 110.91
C LYS A 20 60.51 92.74 109.54
N ILE A 21 61.14 92.27 108.47
CA ILE A 21 60.96 92.83 107.12
C ILE A 21 59.54 92.45 106.63
N PRO A 22 58.58 93.40 106.54
CA PRO A 22 57.27 93.12 105.98
C PRO A 22 57.40 93.20 104.46
N GLY A 23 57.29 92.07 103.77
CA GLY A 23 57.32 92.04 102.30
C GLY A 23 57.73 90.70 101.69
N ILE A 24 58.54 89.92 102.40
CA ILE A 24 59.06 88.64 101.87
C ILE A 24 57.93 87.61 101.73
N ASN A 25 57.07 87.43 102.74
CA ASN A 25 55.94 86.50 102.65
C ASN A 25 54.87 86.95 101.64
N GLY A 26 54.67 88.26 101.45
CA GLY A 26 53.69 88.78 100.47
C GLY A 26 54.15 88.62 99.03
N GLY A 27 55.43 88.88 98.75
CA GLY A 27 56.03 88.67 97.43
C GLY A 27 56.14 87.19 97.06
N ILE A 28 56.46 86.32 98.03
CA ILE A 28 56.51 84.87 97.82
C ILE A 28 55.10 84.30 97.62
N ASN A 29 54.11 84.61 98.46
CA ASN A 29 52.74 84.08 98.26
C ASN A 29 52.02 84.71 97.07
N GLY A 30 52.22 85.99 96.76
CA GLY A 30 51.54 86.64 95.63
C GLY A 30 52.21 86.33 94.30
N GLY A 31 53.54 86.48 94.23
CA GLY A 31 54.29 86.34 92.99
C GLY A 31 54.58 84.88 92.63
N ILE A 32 54.99 84.06 93.60
CA ILE A 32 55.36 82.67 93.32
C ILE A 32 54.12 81.79 93.24
N ASN A 33 53.19 81.83 94.20
CA ASN A 33 51.96 81.01 94.07
C ASN A 33 51.03 81.52 92.96
N GLY A 34 50.91 82.85 92.75
CA GLY A 34 50.12 83.40 91.64
C GLY A 34 50.71 83.00 90.29
N GLY A 35 52.00 83.30 90.07
CA GLY A 35 52.68 82.95 88.82
C GLY A 35 52.73 81.45 88.55
N ILE A 36 52.94 80.61 89.58
CA ILE A 36 52.89 79.15 89.43
C ILE A 36 51.47 78.67 89.15
N ASN A 37 50.44 79.16 89.85
CA ASN A 37 49.06 78.76 89.58
C ASN A 37 48.61 79.20 88.19
N ASP A 38 48.93 80.42 87.76
CA ASP A 38 48.53 80.91 86.44
C ASP A 38 49.24 80.11 85.36
N THR A 39 50.56 79.90 85.47
CA THR A 39 51.32 79.11 84.50
C THR A 39 50.88 77.66 84.46
N ILE A 40 50.61 77.05 85.62
CA ILE A 40 50.14 75.66 85.70
C ILE A 40 48.71 75.56 85.16
N ASN A 41 47.80 76.46 85.53
CA ASN A 41 46.42 76.43 85.07
C ASN A 41 46.34 76.70 83.57
N ASP A 42 47.06 77.68 83.04
CA ASP A 42 47.04 77.97 81.60
C ASP A 42 47.65 76.82 80.79
N ARG A 43 48.74 76.24 81.29
CA ARG A 43 49.40 75.12 80.61
C ARG A 43 48.59 73.84 80.69
N ILE A 44 48.06 73.50 81.87
CA ILE A 44 47.19 72.33 82.05
C ILE A 44 45.90 72.54 81.26
N ASN A 45 45.22 73.68 81.38
CA ASN A 45 43.97 73.89 80.67
C ASN A 45 44.16 73.98 79.16
N GLY A 46 45.22 74.63 78.66
CA GLY A 46 45.51 74.69 77.23
C GLY A 46 45.95 73.34 76.67
N GLU A 47 46.96 72.71 77.26
CA GLU A 47 47.48 71.43 76.74
C GLU A 47 46.47 70.29 76.91
N ILE A 48 45.73 70.25 78.02
CA ILE A 48 44.72 69.19 78.24
C ILE A 48 43.43 69.50 77.50
N ASN A 49 42.84 70.70 77.63
CA ASN A 49 41.55 70.92 76.98
C ASN A 49 41.69 71.03 75.47
N ASP A 50 42.66 71.78 74.95
CA ASP A 50 42.77 71.94 73.50
C ASP A 50 43.42 70.73 72.86
N GLY A 51 44.47 70.19 73.48
CA GLY A 51 45.16 68.99 72.99
C GLY A 51 44.28 67.75 73.09
N ILE A 52 43.84 67.40 74.30
CA ILE A 52 43.10 66.14 74.50
C ILE A 52 41.67 66.25 73.96
N ASN A 53 40.92 67.33 74.21
CA ASN A 53 39.55 67.39 73.65
C ASN A 53 39.56 67.63 72.14
N GLY A 54 40.54 68.38 71.60
CA GLY A 54 40.70 68.54 70.16
C GLY A 54 40.99 67.20 69.48
N GLU A 55 42.01 66.48 69.95
CA GLU A 55 42.37 65.17 69.40
C GLU A 55 41.25 64.14 69.56
N ILE A 56 40.60 64.09 70.73
CA ILE A 56 39.46 63.19 70.95
C ILE A 56 38.30 63.54 70.00
N ASN A 57 37.98 64.82 69.83
CA ASN A 57 36.93 65.23 68.91
C ASN A 57 37.28 64.93 67.45
N ASP A 58 38.52 65.12 67.02
CA ASP A 58 38.93 64.80 65.66
C ASP A 58 38.95 63.30 65.38
N ILE A 59 39.39 62.50 66.35
CA ILE A 59 39.38 61.04 66.24
C ILE A 59 37.94 60.51 66.25
N ILE A 60 37.10 60.96 67.18
CA ILE A 60 35.72 60.50 67.27
C ILE A 60 34.90 61.05 66.10
N ASN A 61 34.84 62.37 65.91
CA ASN A 61 33.97 62.96 64.91
C ASN A 61 34.49 62.80 63.49
N GLY A 62 35.79 62.87 63.26
CA GLY A 62 36.35 62.66 61.92
C GLY A 62 36.44 61.17 61.62
N ARG A 63 37.33 60.46 62.34
CA ARG A 63 37.66 59.08 61.95
C ARG A 63 36.53 58.10 62.20
N ILE A 64 35.78 58.21 63.29
CA ILE A 64 34.69 57.27 63.55
C ILE A 64 33.50 57.58 62.65
N ASN A 65 33.06 58.83 62.51
CA ASN A 65 31.94 59.12 61.60
C ASN A 65 32.27 58.84 60.14
N ASP A 66 33.46 59.16 59.64
CA ASP A 66 33.80 58.85 58.24
C ASP A 66 33.85 57.35 57.98
N ARG A 67 34.38 56.59 58.95
CA ARG A 67 34.53 55.14 58.82
C ARG A 67 33.21 54.40 59.02
N ILE A 68 32.37 54.87 59.92
CA ILE A 68 31.03 54.33 60.15
C ILE A 68 30.12 54.81 59.02
N ASN A 69 29.90 56.12 58.84
CA ASN A 69 28.94 56.61 57.86
C ASN A 69 29.40 56.33 56.44
N GLY A 70 30.63 56.69 56.04
CA GLY A 70 31.11 56.42 54.69
C GLY A 70 31.31 54.91 54.47
N GLY A 71 32.11 54.28 55.34
CA GLY A 71 32.47 52.87 55.17
C GLY A 71 31.29 51.89 55.28
N ILE A 72 30.31 52.15 56.17
CA ILE A 72 29.13 51.30 56.30
C ILE A 72 28.09 51.67 55.26
N ASN A 73 27.80 52.94 54.98
CA ASN A 73 26.81 53.27 53.93
C ASN A 73 27.27 52.81 52.56
N ASP A 74 28.55 52.97 52.20
CA ASP A 74 29.04 52.53 50.90
C ASP A 74 29.04 51.00 50.78
N ARG A 75 29.40 50.29 51.86
CA ARG A 75 29.34 48.82 51.87
C ARG A 75 27.92 48.29 51.90
N ILE A 76 27.01 48.91 52.63
CA ILE A 76 25.63 48.47 52.70
C ILE A 76 24.95 48.85 51.38
N ASN A 77 24.93 50.12 50.99
CA ASN A 77 24.23 50.55 49.78
C ASN A 77 24.86 49.97 48.51
N GLY A 78 26.18 50.06 48.34
CA GLY A 78 26.82 49.55 47.12
C GLY A 78 26.72 48.04 46.99
N ARG A 79 26.89 47.30 48.09
CA ARG A 79 26.93 45.84 48.04
C ARG A 79 25.55 45.21 48.12
N ILE A 80 24.60 45.83 48.82
CA ILE A 80 23.21 45.38 48.86
C ILE A 80 22.50 45.81 47.58
N ASN A 81 22.50 47.10 47.21
CA ASN A 81 21.78 47.52 46.00
C ASN A 81 22.40 46.93 44.74
N GLY A 82 23.73 46.90 44.61
CA GLY A 82 24.38 46.27 43.47
C GLY A 82 24.08 44.77 43.39
N ARG A 83 24.32 44.01 44.47
CA ARG A 83 24.07 42.55 44.41
C ARG A 83 22.60 42.19 44.31
N ILE A 84 21.71 42.96 44.91
CA ILE A 84 20.27 42.71 44.82
C ILE A 84 19.78 43.08 43.43
N ASN A 85 20.10 44.26 42.90
CA ASN A 85 19.66 44.65 41.56
C ASN A 85 20.26 43.75 40.50
N ASP A 86 21.56 43.45 40.54
CA ASP A 86 22.19 42.59 39.55
C ASP A 86 21.64 41.16 39.64
N ARG A 87 21.54 40.58 40.85
CA ARG A 87 20.98 39.22 40.98
C ARG A 87 19.50 39.15 40.64
N ILE A 88 18.71 40.15 41.00
CA ILE A 88 17.28 40.14 40.70
C ILE A 88 17.10 40.36 39.20
N ASN A 89 17.71 41.38 38.60
CA ASN A 89 17.58 41.63 37.17
C ASN A 89 18.12 40.48 36.32
N ASP A 90 19.34 40.01 36.56
CA ASP A 90 19.92 38.96 35.72
C ASP A 90 19.18 37.63 35.91
N ARG A 91 18.84 37.29 37.15
CA ARG A 91 18.28 35.98 37.45
C ARG A 91 16.78 35.91 37.18
N ILE A 92 16.04 37.02 37.36
CA ILE A 92 14.62 37.08 37.04
C ILE A 92 14.45 37.36 35.56
N ASN A 93 14.99 38.46 35.02
CA ASN A 93 14.75 38.79 33.60
C ASN A 93 15.41 37.77 32.67
N GLY A 94 16.66 37.38 32.93
CA GLY A 94 17.35 36.38 32.11
C GLY A 94 16.62 35.04 32.14
N ARG A 95 16.41 34.44 33.32
CA ARG A 95 15.77 33.12 33.37
C ARG A 95 14.31 33.12 32.95
N ILE A 96 13.55 34.20 33.21
CA ILE A 96 12.16 34.25 32.81
C ILE A 96 12.09 34.46 31.29
N ASN A 97 12.84 35.39 30.71
CA ASN A 97 12.83 35.58 29.27
C ASN A 97 13.35 34.35 28.54
N ASP A 98 14.47 33.77 28.98
CA ASP A 98 15.04 32.58 28.33
C ASP A 98 14.07 31.40 28.45
N ARG A 99 13.53 31.11 29.65
CA ARG A 99 12.57 30.00 29.80
C ARG A 99 11.27 30.24 29.06
N ILE A 100 10.75 31.46 29.04
CA ILE A 100 9.50 31.75 28.34
C ILE A 100 9.74 31.68 26.84
N ASN A 101 10.78 32.33 26.30
CA ASN A 101 11.09 32.29 24.88
C ASN A 101 11.44 30.89 24.41
N ASP A 102 12.34 30.16 25.08
CA ASP A 102 12.72 28.81 24.65
C ASP A 102 11.54 27.85 24.71
N ARG A 103 10.73 27.95 25.77
CA ARG A 103 9.62 27.01 25.97
C ARG A 103 8.42 27.34 25.10
N ILE A 104 8.14 28.61 24.83
CA ILE A 104 7.08 29.03 23.92
C ILE A 104 7.53 28.81 22.48
N ASN A 105 8.68 29.36 22.06
CA ASN A 105 9.15 29.20 20.68
C ASN A 105 9.44 27.75 20.34
N GLY A 106 10.14 27.00 21.21
CA GLY A 106 10.43 25.59 20.95
C GLY A 106 9.15 24.75 20.90
N ARG A 107 8.25 24.87 21.88
CA ARG A 107 7.04 24.02 21.88
C ARG A 107 6.03 24.42 20.82
N ILE A 108 5.89 25.70 20.52
CA ILE A 108 4.94 26.17 19.51
C ILE A 108 5.52 25.92 18.13
N ASN A 109 6.75 26.35 17.83
CA ASN A 109 7.31 26.15 16.49
C ASN A 109 7.57 24.67 16.21
N ASP A 110 8.25 23.94 17.10
CA ASP A 110 8.55 22.53 16.84
C ASP A 110 7.26 21.71 16.92
N GLY A 111 6.44 21.92 17.96
CA GLY A 111 5.21 21.14 18.14
C GLY A 111 4.14 21.40 17.08
N ILE A 112 4.04 22.61 16.54
CA ILE A 112 3.10 22.91 15.45
C ILE A 112 3.71 22.51 14.11
N ASN A 113 4.97 22.84 13.81
CA ASN A 113 5.57 22.47 12.54
C ASN A 113 5.66 20.96 12.39
N ASP A 114 6.10 20.22 13.42
CA ASP A 114 6.21 18.76 13.32
C ASP A 114 4.82 18.13 13.16
N ARG A 115 3.82 18.54 13.97
CA ARG A 115 2.46 17.96 13.85
C ARG A 115 1.75 18.33 12.56
N ILE A 116 1.92 19.56 12.08
CA ILE A 116 1.27 20.00 10.85
C ILE A 116 2.02 19.42 9.66
N ASN A 117 3.34 19.56 9.58
CA ASN A 117 4.08 19.04 8.42
C ASN A 117 4.07 17.53 8.38
N ASP A 118 4.43 16.82 9.46
CA ASP A 118 4.48 15.36 9.43
C ASP A 118 3.05 14.81 9.34
N GLY A 119 2.14 15.31 10.18
CA GLY A 119 0.77 14.82 10.23
C GLY A 119 -0.04 15.07 8.95
N ILE A 120 0.21 16.18 8.23
CA ILE A 120 -0.44 16.46 6.95
C ILE A 120 0.31 15.79 5.81
N ASN A 121 1.64 15.88 5.73
CA ASN A 121 2.38 15.24 4.64
C ASN A 121 2.25 13.73 4.67
N ASP A 122 2.38 13.08 5.83
CA ASP A 122 2.25 11.62 5.91
C ASP A 122 0.83 11.21 5.56
N ARG A 123 -0.20 11.87 6.12
CA ARG A 123 -1.59 11.51 5.79
C ARG A 123 -1.96 11.79 4.34
N ILE A 124 -1.44 12.86 3.74
CA ILE A 124 -1.74 13.18 2.35
C ILE A 124 -0.95 12.24 1.44
N ASN A 125 0.35 12.07 1.65
CA ASN A 125 1.17 11.20 0.80
C ASN A 125 0.76 9.74 0.93
N ASP A 126 0.59 9.20 2.14
CA ASP A 126 0.21 7.80 2.31
C ASP A 126 -1.17 7.57 1.73
N ARG A 127 -2.15 8.42 2.04
CA ARG A 127 -3.51 8.22 1.56
C ARG A 127 -3.62 8.40 0.05
N ILE A 128 -2.92 9.37 -0.53
CA ILE A 128 -2.94 9.58 -1.98
C ILE A 128 -2.16 8.46 -2.68
N ASN A 129 -0.97 8.10 -2.22
CA ASN A 129 -0.19 7.03 -2.85
C ASN A 129 -0.87 5.68 -2.72
N ASP A 130 -1.39 5.33 -1.55
CA ASP A 130 -2.08 4.06 -1.35
C ASP A 130 -3.36 4.02 -2.17
N GLN A 131 -4.20 5.07 -2.14
CA GLN A 131 -5.42 5.09 -2.95
C GLN A 131 -5.12 5.07 -4.45
N ILE A 132 -4.12 5.83 -4.92
CA ILE A 132 -3.76 5.84 -6.34
C ILE A 132 -3.19 4.49 -6.74
N ASN A 133 -2.26 3.92 -5.96
CA ASN A 133 -1.67 2.61 -6.27
C ASN A 133 -2.71 1.50 -6.23
N ASP A 134 -3.57 1.43 -5.22
CA ASP A 134 -4.59 0.39 -5.12
C ASP A 134 -5.64 0.51 -6.22
N ILE A 135 -6.11 1.73 -6.51
CA ILE A 135 -7.12 1.94 -7.53
C ILE A 135 -6.55 1.70 -8.93
N ILE A 136 -5.38 2.25 -9.23
CA ILE A 136 -4.76 2.12 -10.56
C ILE A 136 -4.26 0.69 -10.74
N ASN A 137 -3.38 0.19 -9.86
CA ASN A 137 -2.79 -1.13 -10.07
C ASN A 137 -3.83 -2.23 -9.90
N GLY A 138 -4.65 -2.19 -8.86
CA GLY A 138 -5.68 -3.21 -8.62
C GLY A 138 -6.71 -3.22 -9.74
N ARG A 139 -7.46 -2.13 -9.94
CA ARG A 139 -8.57 -2.17 -10.91
C ARG A 139 -8.12 -2.26 -12.35
N ILE A 140 -6.99 -1.66 -12.72
CA ILE A 140 -6.53 -1.71 -14.12
C ILE A 140 -5.90 -3.07 -14.39
N ASN A 141 -5.03 -3.61 -13.53
CA ASN A 141 -4.48 -4.94 -13.79
C ASN A 141 -5.57 -6.01 -13.71
N ASP A 142 -6.49 -5.95 -12.75
CA ASP A 142 -7.56 -6.93 -12.65
C ASP A 142 -8.47 -6.85 -13.89
N ARG A 143 -8.89 -5.66 -14.32
CA ARG A 143 -9.69 -5.53 -15.55
C ARG A 143 -8.95 -5.97 -16.79
N ILE A 144 -7.66 -5.65 -16.91
CA ILE A 144 -6.87 -6.03 -18.07
C ILE A 144 -6.69 -7.55 -18.07
N ASN A 145 -6.31 -8.15 -16.94
CA ASN A 145 -6.18 -9.59 -16.83
C ASN A 145 -7.50 -10.32 -17.07
N ASP A 146 -8.60 -9.90 -16.45
CA ASP A 146 -9.89 -10.55 -16.64
C ASP A 146 -10.37 -10.45 -18.09
N ARG A 147 -10.19 -9.30 -18.72
CA ARG A 147 -10.68 -9.06 -20.08
C ARG A 147 -9.79 -9.68 -21.15
N ILE A 148 -8.48 -9.70 -20.93
CA ILE A 148 -7.52 -10.36 -21.82
C ILE A 148 -7.58 -11.87 -21.58
N ASN A 149 -7.38 -12.37 -20.36
CA ASN A 149 -7.37 -13.80 -20.11
C ASN A 149 -8.75 -14.42 -20.30
N GLY A 150 -9.81 -13.85 -19.72
CA GLY A 150 -11.16 -14.38 -19.88
C GLY A 150 -11.63 -14.21 -21.32
N GLY A 151 -11.59 -12.99 -21.85
CA GLY A 151 -12.09 -12.72 -23.20
C GLY A 151 -11.33 -13.43 -24.33
N ILE A 152 -10.00 -13.57 -24.22
CA ILE A 152 -9.20 -14.27 -25.22
C ILE A 152 -9.26 -15.77 -25.01
N ASN A 153 -9.12 -16.31 -23.80
CA ASN A 153 -9.20 -17.76 -23.62
C ASN A 153 -10.59 -18.28 -23.94
N ASP A 154 -11.64 -17.64 -23.43
CA ASP A 154 -13.00 -18.10 -23.66
C ASP A 154 -13.36 -17.90 -25.15
N GLY A 155 -13.08 -16.72 -25.70
CA GLY A 155 -13.37 -16.42 -27.10
C GLY A 155 -12.57 -17.27 -28.11
N ILE A 156 -11.32 -17.62 -27.81
CA ILE A 156 -10.52 -18.50 -28.66
C ILE A 156 -10.92 -19.96 -28.44
N ASN A 157 -11.08 -20.42 -27.20
CA ASN A 157 -11.47 -21.81 -26.94
C ASN A 157 -12.85 -22.11 -27.48
N ASP A 158 -13.84 -21.25 -27.27
CA ASP A 158 -15.19 -21.46 -27.79
C ASP A 158 -15.16 -21.48 -29.30
N ARG A 159 -14.49 -20.51 -29.94
CA ARG A 159 -14.43 -20.46 -31.41
C ARG A 159 -13.66 -21.62 -32.01
N ILE A 160 -12.58 -22.07 -31.38
CA ILE A 160 -11.82 -23.24 -31.82
C ILE A 160 -12.65 -24.51 -31.59
N ASN A 161 -13.25 -24.69 -30.42
CA ASN A 161 -14.07 -25.87 -30.13
C ASN A 161 -15.28 -25.95 -31.04
N ASP A 162 -16.02 -24.85 -31.22
CA ASP A 162 -17.19 -24.82 -32.10
C ASP A 162 -16.77 -25.07 -33.55
N THR A 163 -15.75 -24.36 -34.05
CA THR A 163 -15.32 -24.55 -35.44
C THR A 163 -14.78 -25.96 -35.67
N ILE A 164 -13.99 -26.51 -34.75
CA ILE A 164 -13.44 -27.86 -34.89
C ILE A 164 -14.55 -28.90 -34.72
N ASN A 165 -15.41 -28.79 -33.72
CA ASN A 165 -16.50 -29.76 -33.52
C ASN A 165 -17.47 -29.71 -34.68
N ASP A 166 -17.93 -28.55 -35.12
CA ASP A 166 -18.90 -28.47 -36.21
C ASP A 166 -18.26 -28.92 -37.54
N THR A 167 -17.06 -28.43 -37.86
CA THR A 167 -16.43 -28.76 -39.15
C THR A 167 -16.00 -30.22 -39.22
N ILE A 168 -15.49 -30.78 -38.13
CA ILE A 168 -15.05 -32.17 -38.09
C ILE A 168 -16.24 -33.09 -37.91
N ASN A 169 -17.12 -32.87 -36.94
CA ASN A 169 -18.23 -33.79 -36.71
C ASN A 169 -19.22 -33.74 -37.87
N ASP A 170 -19.71 -32.56 -38.28
CA ASP A 170 -20.71 -32.51 -39.35
C ASP A 170 -20.04 -32.81 -40.68
N GLY A 171 -18.92 -32.15 -40.98
CA GLY A 171 -18.24 -32.30 -42.27
C GLY A 171 -17.69 -33.70 -42.53
N ILE A 172 -17.21 -34.42 -41.50
CA ILE A 172 -16.73 -35.79 -41.65
C ILE A 172 -17.86 -36.80 -41.47
N ASN A 173 -18.73 -36.66 -40.46
CA ASN A 173 -19.82 -37.64 -40.31
C ASN A 173 -20.78 -37.58 -41.49
N ASP A 174 -21.17 -36.40 -41.97
CA ASP A 174 -22.09 -36.32 -43.10
C ASP A 174 -21.41 -36.87 -44.36
N ARG A 175 -20.17 -36.47 -44.66
CA ARG A 175 -19.49 -36.99 -45.85
C ARG A 175 -19.22 -38.48 -45.79
N ILE A 176 -18.87 -39.02 -44.62
CA ILE A 176 -18.60 -40.44 -44.46
C ILE A 176 -19.92 -41.21 -44.48
N ASN A 177 -20.92 -40.80 -43.70
CA ASN A 177 -22.21 -41.48 -43.66
C ASN A 177 -22.91 -41.41 -45.01
N ASP A 178 -22.99 -40.25 -45.65
CA ASP A 178 -23.67 -40.12 -46.94
C ASP A 178 -22.91 -40.90 -48.02
N ARG A 179 -21.58 -40.72 -48.16
CA ARG A 179 -20.86 -41.47 -49.21
C ARG A 179 -20.85 -42.97 -48.97
N ILE A 180 -20.74 -43.42 -47.73
CA ILE A 180 -20.71 -44.84 -47.41
C ILE A 180 -22.12 -45.42 -47.56
N ASN A 181 -23.15 -44.79 -47.00
CA ASN A 181 -24.52 -45.26 -47.14
C ASN A 181 -24.96 -45.22 -48.60
N ASP A 182 -24.71 -44.16 -49.36
CA ASP A 182 -25.11 -44.10 -50.77
C ASP A 182 -24.36 -45.15 -51.60
N ARG A 183 -23.03 -45.30 -51.42
CA ARG A 183 -22.28 -46.31 -52.18
C ARG A 183 -22.62 -47.74 -51.81
N ILE A 184 -22.84 -48.02 -50.53
CA ILE A 184 -23.17 -49.36 -50.07
C ILE A 184 -24.62 -49.65 -50.43
N THR A 185 -25.55 -48.77 -50.08
CA THR A 185 -26.99 -48.99 -50.30
C THR A 185 -27.29 -49.02 -51.78
N ASP A 186 -27.02 -47.96 -52.54
CA ASP A 186 -27.37 -47.92 -53.97
C ASP A 186 -26.45 -48.84 -54.76
N GLY A 187 -25.14 -48.69 -54.56
CA GLY A 187 -24.16 -49.40 -55.37
C GLY A 187 -24.15 -50.93 -55.19
N ILE A 188 -24.55 -51.44 -54.02
CA ILE A 188 -24.68 -52.88 -53.77
C ILE A 188 -26.11 -53.34 -54.02
N ASN A 189 -27.15 -52.64 -53.54
CA ASN A 189 -28.52 -53.09 -53.77
C ASN A 189 -28.89 -53.06 -55.24
N ASP A 190 -28.49 -52.04 -56.00
CA ASP A 190 -28.77 -52.00 -57.44
C ASP A 190 -28.01 -53.11 -58.16
N ARG A 191 -26.72 -53.32 -57.84
CA ARG A 191 -25.95 -54.41 -58.46
C ARG A 191 -26.48 -55.79 -58.12
N ILE A 192 -26.94 -56.00 -56.89
CA ILE A 192 -27.54 -57.27 -56.46
C ILE A 192 -28.90 -57.43 -57.13
N ASN A 193 -29.78 -56.43 -57.10
CA ASN A 193 -31.09 -56.48 -57.74
C ASN A 193 -30.95 -56.69 -59.25
N ASP A 194 -30.12 -55.92 -59.95
CA ASP A 194 -29.95 -56.05 -61.39
C ASP A 194 -29.34 -57.39 -61.78
N ARG A 195 -28.30 -57.85 -61.07
CA ARG A 195 -27.70 -59.16 -61.40
C ARG A 195 -28.59 -60.32 -61.03
N ILE A 196 -29.22 -60.29 -59.86
CA ILE A 196 -30.03 -61.41 -59.39
C ILE A 196 -31.37 -61.40 -60.11
N ASN A 197 -32.14 -60.31 -60.02
CA ASN A 197 -33.46 -60.25 -60.65
C ASN A 197 -33.35 -60.27 -62.18
N GLY A 198 -32.39 -59.55 -62.77
CA GLY A 198 -32.19 -59.57 -64.22
C GLY A 198 -31.78 -60.95 -64.73
N ARG A 199 -30.76 -61.60 -64.13
CA ARG A 199 -30.36 -62.94 -64.59
C ARG A 199 -31.35 -64.03 -64.27
N ILE A 200 -32.05 -63.94 -63.14
CA ILE A 200 -33.10 -64.91 -62.80
C ILE A 200 -34.30 -64.73 -63.72
N ASN A 201 -34.82 -63.50 -63.87
CA ASN A 201 -35.97 -63.27 -64.73
C ASN A 201 -35.64 -63.54 -66.20
N ASP A 202 -34.58 -62.95 -66.74
CA ASP A 202 -34.28 -63.12 -68.17
C ASP A 202 -33.76 -64.53 -68.46
N GLY A 203 -32.88 -65.04 -67.58
CA GLY A 203 -32.25 -66.33 -67.77
C GLY A 203 -33.19 -67.50 -67.50
N ILE A 204 -33.95 -67.47 -66.40
CA ILE A 204 -34.84 -68.57 -66.05
C ILE A 204 -36.18 -68.44 -66.77
N ASN A 205 -36.87 -67.28 -66.73
CA ASN A 205 -38.15 -67.14 -67.43
C ASN A 205 -37.96 -67.20 -68.94
N GLY A 206 -36.90 -66.59 -69.48
CA GLY A 206 -36.60 -66.66 -70.91
C GLY A 206 -36.31 -68.09 -71.38
N ARG A 207 -35.50 -68.86 -70.63
CA ARG A 207 -35.22 -70.27 -70.98
C ARG A 207 -36.42 -71.18 -70.78
N ILE A 208 -37.21 -70.96 -69.74
CA ILE A 208 -38.45 -71.72 -69.51
C ILE A 208 -39.45 -71.41 -70.62
N ASN A 209 -39.71 -70.15 -70.95
CA ASN A 209 -40.65 -69.81 -72.03
C ASN A 209 -40.16 -70.30 -73.40
N CYS A 210 -38.92 -70.03 -73.78
CA CYS A 210 -38.44 -70.46 -75.10
C CYS A 210 -38.29 -71.98 -75.18
N GLY A 211 -37.75 -72.62 -74.14
CA GLY A 211 -37.46 -74.04 -74.13
C GLY A 211 -38.69 -74.92 -73.91
N ILE A 212 -39.48 -74.60 -72.89
CA ILE A 212 -40.68 -75.37 -72.52
C ILE A 212 -41.84 -74.95 -73.42
N ASN A 213 -42.26 -73.68 -73.40
CA ASN A 213 -43.42 -73.27 -74.19
C ASN A 213 -43.16 -73.34 -75.69
N GLY A 214 -42.04 -72.80 -76.18
CA GLY A 214 -41.71 -72.87 -77.61
C GLY A 214 -41.39 -74.29 -78.08
N GLY A 215 -40.46 -74.96 -77.40
CA GLY A 215 -39.94 -76.26 -77.80
C GLY A 215 -40.92 -77.42 -77.60
N ILE A 216 -41.61 -77.47 -76.45
CA ILE A 216 -42.55 -78.56 -76.16
C ILE A 216 -43.85 -78.35 -76.93
N ASN A 217 -44.46 -77.15 -76.90
CA ASN A 217 -45.69 -76.93 -77.68
C ASN A 217 -45.44 -77.09 -79.18
N GLY A 218 -44.30 -76.61 -79.70
CA GLY A 218 -43.92 -76.81 -81.09
C GLY A 218 -43.78 -78.29 -81.46
N ARG A 219 -43.08 -79.09 -80.65
CA ARG A 219 -42.91 -80.53 -80.88
C ARG A 219 -44.22 -81.31 -80.73
N ILE A 220 -45.05 -80.96 -79.77
CA ILE A 220 -46.36 -81.58 -79.56
C ILE A 220 -47.28 -81.23 -80.73
N ASN A 221 -47.39 -79.95 -81.11
CA ASN A 221 -48.19 -79.53 -82.27
C ASN A 221 -47.74 -80.21 -83.55
N TYR A 222 -46.44 -80.27 -83.83
CA TYR A 222 -45.94 -80.96 -85.00
C TYR A 222 -46.29 -82.46 -84.97
N ARG A 223 -46.08 -83.14 -83.84
CA ARG A 223 -46.41 -84.57 -83.73
C ARG A 223 -47.90 -84.85 -83.89
N ILE A 224 -48.77 -84.03 -83.29
CA ILE A 224 -50.21 -84.23 -83.38
C ILE A 224 -50.70 -83.87 -84.79
N ASN A 225 -50.37 -82.69 -85.31
CA ASN A 225 -50.90 -82.24 -86.59
C ASN A 225 -50.31 -83.01 -87.78
N GLU A 226 -49.00 -83.15 -87.87
CA GLU A 226 -48.41 -83.81 -89.05
C GLU A 226 -48.55 -85.34 -88.96
N ARG A 227 -48.19 -85.94 -87.81
CA ARG A 227 -48.14 -87.41 -87.74
C ARG A 227 -49.48 -88.05 -87.48
N ILE A 228 -50.30 -87.49 -86.58
CA ILE A 228 -51.59 -88.10 -86.23
C ILE A 228 -52.64 -87.69 -87.26
N ASN A 229 -52.88 -86.38 -87.45
CA ASN A 229 -53.91 -85.95 -88.40
C ASN A 229 -53.54 -86.33 -89.84
N GLY A 230 -52.26 -86.24 -90.23
CA GLY A 230 -51.80 -86.71 -91.55
C GLY A 230 -52.02 -88.20 -91.77
N ARG A 231 -51.78 -89.06 -90.75
CA ARG A 231 -52.06 -90.50 -90.85
C ARG A 231 -53.54 -90.82 -90.89
N ILE A 232 -54.36 -90.10 -90.13
CA ILE A 232 -55.81 -90.30 -90.12
C ILE A 232 -56.38 -89.85 -91.47
N ASN A 233 -56.07 -88.63 -91.93
CA ASN A 233 -56.62 -88.08 -93.16
C ASN A 233 -56.05 -88.75 -94.41
N GLY A 234 -54.74 -88.91 -94.52
CA GLY A 234 -54.12 -89.53 -95.70
C GLY A 234 -54.24 -91.05 -95.69
N GLY A 235 -53.98 -91.67 -94.56
CA GLY A 235 -53.93 -93.13 -94.43
C GLY A 235 -55.30 -93.76 -94.26
N ILE A 236 -56.06 -93.33 -93.26
CA ILE A 236 -57.34 -93.96 -92.91
C ILE A 236 -58.44 -93.50 -93.85
N ASN A 237 -58.68 -92.18 -94.00
CA ASN A 237 -59.73 -91.69 -94.89
C ASN A 237 -59.45 -92.02 -96.35
N GLY A 238 -58.18 -91.94 -96.79
CA GLY A 238 -57.77 -92.41 -98.12
C GLY A 238 -58.09 -93.88 -98.35
N ARG A 239 -57.66 -94.78 -97.47
CA ARG A 239 -57.96 -96.22 -97.59
C ARG A 239 -59.45 -96.54 -97.50
N ILE A 240 -60.20 -95.83 -96.67
CA ILE A 240 -61.65 -95.98 -96.58
C ILE A 240 -62.31 -95.54 -97.89
N ASN A 241 -61.94 -94.37 -98.43
CA ASN A 241 -62.45 -93.89 -99.69
C ASN A 241 -62.11 -94.83 -100.85
N ASP A 242 -60.87 -95.31 -100.95
CA ASP A 242 -60.46 -96.25 -101.99
C ASP A 242 -61.21 -97.57 -101.88
N ARG A 243 -61.40 -98.08 -100.65
CA ARG A 243 -62.11 -99.35 -100.41
C ARG A 243 -63.61 -99.23 -100.69
N ILE A 244 -64.24 -98.11 -100.32
CA ILE A 244 -65.66 -97.82 -100.60
C ILE A 244 -65.86 -97.59 -102.10
N ASN A 245 -65.09 -96.68 -102.72
CA ASN A 245 -65.19 -96.40 -104.15
C ASN A 245 -64.83 -97.62 -105.01
N GLY A 246 -63.84 -98.41 -104.59
CA GLY A 246 -63.49 -99.68 -105.20
C GLY A 246 -64.62 -100.70 -105.13
N ARG A 247 -65.27 -100.86 -103.96
CA ARG A 247 -66.46 -101.74 -103.83
C ARG A 247 -67.65 -101.26 -104.64
N ILE A 248 -67.90 -99.95 -104.70
CA ILE A 248 -69.00 -99.37 -105.49
C ILE A 248 -68.75 -99.57 -106.98
N LYS A 249 -67.53 -99.29 -107.47
CA LYS A 249 -67.14 -99.55 -108.86
C LYS A 249 -67.19 -101.04 -109.21
N GLY A 250 -66.76 -101.91 -108.30
CA GLY A 250 -66.85 -103.37 -108.45
C GLY A 250 -68.29 -103.88 -108.54
N ARG A 251 -69.21 -103.39 -107.68
CA ARG A 251 -70.64 -103.75 -107.74
C ARG A 251 -71.34 -103.19 -108.98
N LYS A 252 -70.96 -102.00 -109.48
CA LYS A 252 -71.45 -101.49 -110.77
C LYS A 252 -70.99 -102.36 -111.94
N LYS A 253 -69.70 -102.76 -112.00
CA LYS A 253 -69.19 -103.65 -113.05
C LYS A 253 -69.80 -105.06 -112.99
N GLY A 254 -69.97 -105.62 -111.79
CA GLY A 254 -70.58 -106.94 -111.59
C GLY A 254 -72.07 -107.00 -111.96
N ARG A 255 -72.83 -105.92 -111.75
CA ARG A 255 -74.23 -105.83 -112.19
C ARG A 255 -74.37 -105.64 -113.71
N ILE A 256 -73.43 -104.95 -114.35
CA ILE A 256 -73.44 -104.76 -115.81
C ILE A 256 -73.10 -106.07 -116.55
N ASN A 257 -72.26 -106.94 -115.97
CA ASN A 257 -71.87 -108.21 -116.59
C ASN A 257 -72.88 -109.37 -116.40
N CYS A 258 -73.87 -109.25 -115.51
CA CYS A 258 -74.89 -110.29 -115.27
C CYS A 258 -76.25 -109.99 -115.93
N GLY A 259 -76.35 -108.97 -116.79
CA GLY A 259 -77.60 -108.53 -117.40
C GLY A 259 -77.60 -108.46 -118.94
N ILE A 260 -76.65 -109.12 -119.63
CA ILE A 260 -76.60 -109.16 -121.12
C ILE A 260 -76.58 -110.62 -121.65
N ASN A 261 -76.83 -111.62 -120.81
CA ASN A 261 -77.14 -112.99 -121.26
C ASN A 261 -78.59 -113.32 -120.91
N GLU A 262 -79.52 -112.72 -121.65
CA GLU A 262 -80.87 -113.20 -121.97
C GLU A 262 -81.47 -112.31 -123.06
#